data_AF-K5XQX8-F1
#
_entry.id   AF-K5XQX8-F1
#
_cell.length_a   1.000
_cell.length_b   1.000
_cell.length_c   1.000
_cell.angle_alpha   90.00
_cell.angle_beta   90.00
_cell.angle_gamma   90.00
#
_symmetry.space_group_name_H-M   'P 1'
#
loop_
_entity.id
_entity.type
_entity.pdbx_description
1 polymer ?
#
loop_
_entity_poly.entity_id
_entity_poly.type
_entity_poly.pdbx_seq_one_letter_code
_entity_poly.pdbx_strand_id
1 'polypeptide(L)'
;MTTIAQLPSAATVGAGDLLPISQNGSVYSATVAQVTASLQPLIEVSSGALLGRVSLGTGTPEAVTLGTGLALSGSVLAANGADHASYPVQAALALSDELVINTAAGPGLLPVSALTGLFSAGQNVSITASGVISVNVSAIAGPAGPVG
;
A
#
# COMPACT_ATOMS: atom_id res chain seq x y z
N MET A 1 -49.76 -22.75 -32.95
CA MET A 1 -48.60 -22.65 -32.04
C MET A 1 -48.51 -21.22 -31.56
N THR A 2 -48.48 -20.98 -30.25
CA THR A 2 -48.17 -19.66 -29.69
C THR A 2 -46.67 -19.40 -29.83
N THR A 3 -46.28 -18.26 -30.40
CA THR A 3 -44.88 -17.86 -30.46
C THR A 3 -44.44 -17.24 -29.14
N ILE A 4 -43.13 -17.20 -28.87
CA ILE A 4 -42.60 -16.61 -27.64
C ILE A 4 -43.01 -15.13 -27.47
N ALA A 5 -43.19 -14.42 -28.58
CA ALA A 5 -43.65 -13.03 -28.59
C ALA A 5 -45.14 -12.86 -28.23
N GLN A 6 -45.92 -13.95 -28.21
CA GLN A 6 -47.33 -13.96 -27.84
C GLN A 6 -47.55 -14.35 -26.37
N LEU A 7 -46.48 -14.73 -25.66
CA LEU A 7 -46.57 -15.06 -24.24
C LEU A 7 -46.58 -13.77 -23.39
N PRO A 8 -47.45 -13.68 -22.37
CA PRO A 8 -47.34 -12.64 -21.37
C PRO A 8 -45.97 -12.68 -20.68
N SER A 9 -45.39 -11.51 -20.39
CA SER A 9 -44.15 -11.45 -19.63
C SER A 9 -44.36 -11.98 -18.21
N ALA A 10 -43.42 -12.81 -17.75
CA ALA A 10 -43.39 -13.24 -16.35
C ALA A 10 -43.06 -12.05 -15.44
N ALA A 11 -43.79 -11.90 -14.33
CA ALA A 11 -43.51 -10.85 -13.34
C ALA A 11 -42.23 -11.14 -12.52
N THR A 12 -41.88 -12.42 -12.37
CA THR A 12 -40.68 -12.91 -11.69
C THR A 12 -40.19 -14.16 -12.39
N VAL A 13 -38.88 -14.36 -12.46
CA VAL A 13 -38.25 -15.57 -12.98
C VAL A 13 -37.41 -16.22 -11.87
N GLY A 14 -37.72 -17.47 -11.53
CA GLY A 14 -37.04 -18.25 -10.50
C GLY A 14 -36.05 -19.26 -11.07
N ALA A 15 -35.14 -19.75 -10.22
CA ALA A 15 -34.11 -20.72 -10.59
C ALA A 15 -34.66 -22.06 -11.13
N GLY A 16 -35.88 -22.43 -10.72
CA GLY A 16 -36.58 -23.65 -11.16
C GLY A 16 -37.41 -23.49 -12.42
N ASP A 17 -37.56 -22.27 -12.96
CA ASP A 17 -38.37 -22.04 -14.16
C ASP A 17 -37.74 -22.72 -15.37
N LEU A 18 -38.59 -23.25 -16.26
CA LEU A 18 -38.14 -24.00 -17.43
C LEU A 18 -38.03 -23.09 -18.65
N LEU A 19 -36.89 -23.18 -19.32
CA LEU A 19 -36.63 -22.59 -20.61
C LEU A 19 -36.63 -23.69 -21.68
N PRO A 20 -37.36 -23.52 -22.80
CA PRO A 20 -37.25 -24.42 -23.93
C PRO A 20 -35.90 -24.22 -24.62
N ILE A 21 -35.24 -25.32 -24.96
CA ILE A 21 -33.98 -25.33 -25.70
C ILE A 21 -34.10 -26.27 -26.89
N SER A 22 -33.92 -25.73 -28.09
CA SER A 22 -33.91 -26.51 -29.33
C SER A 22 -32.49 -26.95 -29.64
N GLN A 23 -32.21 -28.26 -29.58
CA GLN A 23 -30.89 -28.84 -29.80
C GLN A 23 -31.05 -30.14 -30.57
N ASN A 24 -30.18 -30.37 -31.57
CA ASN A 24 -30.18 -31.60 -32.39
C ASN A 24 -31.56 -31.95 -32.99
N GLY A 25 -32.33 -30.94 -33.40
CA GLY A 25 -33.66 -31.13 -34.00
C GLY A 25 -34.77 -31.52 -33.02
N SER A 26 -34.50 -31.53 -31.70
CA SER A 26 -35.49 -31.79 -30.64
C SER A 26 -35.60 -30.60 -29.69
N VAL A 27 -36.76 -30.47 -29.03
CA VAL A 27 -36.98 -29.45 -27.99
C VAL A 27 -36.85 -30.12 -26.63
N TYR A 28 -35.93 -29.60 -25.81
CA TYR A 28 -35.72 -30.00 -24.42
C TYR A 28 -36.16 -28.88 -23.48
N SER A 29 -36.23 -29.18 -22.18
CA SER A 29 -36.34 -28.17 -21.14
C SER A 29 -35.06 -28.16 -20.30
N ALA A 30 -34.61 -26.97 -19.93
CA ALA A 30 -33.63 -26.78 -18.87
C ALA A 30 -34.17 -25.77 -17.87
N THR A 31 -33.75 -25.88 -16.62
CA THR A 31 -34.04 -24.85 -15.63
C THR A 31 -33.21 -23.60 -15.93
N VAL A 32 -33.70 -22.43 -15.51
CA VAL A 32 -32.92 -21.19 -15.50
C VAL A 32 -31.57 -21.44 -14.80
N ALA A 33 -31.57 -22.16 -13.68
CA ALA A 33 -30.33 -22.52 -12.97
C ALA A 33 -29.34 -23.34 -13.83
N GLN A 34 -29.82 -24.31 -14.61
CA GLN A 34 -28.96 -25.11 -15.49
C GLN A 34 -28.33 -24.26 -16.60
N VAL A 35 -29.08 -23.29 -17.13
CA VAL A 35 -28.60 -22.37 -18.18
C VAL A 35 -27.61 -21.35 -17.62
N THR A 36 -27.88 -20.83 -16.42
CA THR A 36 -27.03 -19.79 -15.80
C THR A 36 -25.88 -20.34 -14.97
N ALA A 37 -25.78 -21.66 -14.80
CA ALA A 37 -24.76 -22.31 -13.95
C ALA A 37 -23.32 -21.93 -14.30
N SER A 38 -23.05 -21.64 -15.58
CA SER A 38 -21.73 -21.25 -16.07
C SER A 38 -21.56 -19.75 -16.29
N LEU A 39 -22.58 -18.94 -15.97
CA LEU A 39 -22.46 -17.49 -16.03
C LEU A 39 -21.71 -17.01 -14.80
N GLN A 40 -20.74 -16.11 -15.00
CA GLN A 40 -20.06 -15.47 -13.90
C GLN A 40 -21.07 -14.59 -13.14
N PRO A 41 -21.19 -14.71 -11.81
CA PRO A 41 -21.99 -13.80 -11.02
C PRO A 41 -21.54 -12.36 -11.28
N LEU A 42 -22.47 -11.42 -11.32
CA LEU A 42 -22.13 -9.99 -11.35
C LEU A 42 -21.28 -9.67 -10.12
N ILE A 43 -20.06 -9.18 -10.34
CA ILE A 43 -19.16 -8.75 -9.26
C ILE A 43 -19.24 -7.22 -9.23
N GLU A 44 -19.93 -6.68 -8.24
CA GLU A 44 -19.97 -5.25 -7.95
C GLU A 44 -18.90 -4.91 -6.90
N VAL A 45 -18.07 -3.92 -7.20
CA VAL A 45 -16.93 -3.53 -6.34
C VAL A 45 -16.88 -2.03 -6.25
N SER A 46 -16.80 -1.50 -5.03
CA SER A 46 -16.51 -0.08 -4.84
C SER A 46 -15.14 0.28 -5.39
N SER A 47 -15.02 1.43 -6.04
CA SER A 47 -13.70 1.94 -6.48
C SER A 47 -12.76 2.05 -5.28
N GLY A 48 -11.51 1.59 -5.45
CA GLY A 48 -10.53 1.57 -4.37
C GLY A 48 -10.58 0.33 -3.46
N ALA A 49 -11.42 -0.67 -3.76
CA ALA A 49 -11.40 -1.94 -3.02
C ALA A 49 -10.56 -3.01 -3.72
N LEU A 50 -9.90 -3.85 -2.90
CA LEU A 50 -9.23 -5.06 -3.35
C LEU A 50 -10.20 -6.24 -3.26
N LEU A 51 -10.29 -7.04 -4.32
CA LEU A 51 -11.00 -8.31 -4.29
C LEU A 51 -10.04 -9.46 -4.06
N GLY A 52 -10.40 -10.35 -3.15
CA GLY A 52 -9.67 -11.58 -2.85
C GLY A 52 -10.60 -12.57 -2.19
N ARG A 53 -10.06 -13.45 -1.35
CA ARG A 53 -10.86 -14.29 -0.45
C ARG A 53 -10.12 -14.41 0.87
N VAL A 54 -10.82 -14.12 1.96
CA VAL A 54 -10.33 -14.30 3.34
C VAL A 54 -10.98 -15.50 4.01
N SER A 55 -12.15 -15.93 3.53
CA SER A 55 -12.81 -17.17 3.96
C SER A 55 -12.19 -18.42 3.32
N LEU A 56 -12.13 -19.52 4.08
CA LEU A 56 -11.72 -20.83 3.58
C LEU A 56 -12.78 -21.44 2.64
N GLY A 57 -12.39 -22.35 1.74
CA GLY A 57 -13.32 -23.13 0.90
C GLY A 57 -13.48 -22.59 -0.53
N THR A 58 -14.63 -22.81 -1.17
CA THR A 58 -15.02 -22.21 -2.46
C THR A 58 -16.07 -21.12 -2.24
N GLY A 59 -16.09 -20.08 -3.09
CA GLY A 59 -17.03 -18.98 -2.94
C GLY A 59 -16.76 -17.83 -3.91
N THR A 60 -17.61 -16.81 -3.86
CA THR A 60 -17.41 -15.54 -4.61
C THR A 60 -16.19 -14.79 -4.07
N PRO A 61 -15.58 -13.90 -4.86
CA PRO A 61 -14.62 -12.93 -4.33
C PRO A 61 -15.25 -12.09 -3.20
N GLU A 62 -14.41 -11.70 -2.26
CA GLU A 62 -14.72 -10.93 -1.05
C GLU A 62 -13.90 -9.63 -1.07
N ALA A 63 -14.46 -8.57 -0.50
CA ALA A 63 -13.71 -7.34 -0.29
C ALA A 63 -12.62 -7.57 0.77
N VAL A 64 -11.38 -7.24 0.43
CA VAL A 64 -10.23 -7.32 1.33
C VAL A 64 -9.94 -5.94 1.90
N THR A 65 -10.01 -5.83 3.22
CA THR A 65 -9.64 -4.60 3.93
C THR A 65 -8.13 -4.47 3.96
N LEU A 66 -7.60 -3.30 3.62
CA LEU A 66 -6.17 -3.02 3.73
C LEU A 66 -5.81 -2.75 5.19
N GLY A 67 -4.73 -3.38 5.65
CA GLY A 67 -4.15 -3.09 6.96
C GLY A 67 -3.45 -1.73 6.99
N THR A 68 -3.14 -1.27 8.21
CA THR A 68 -2.24 -0.11 8.43
C THR A 68 -0.91 -0.34 7.72
N GLY A 69 -0.37 0.70 7.07
CA GLY A 69 0.85 0.58 6.28
C GLY A 69 0.63 0.31 4.79
N LEU A 70 -0.61 0.02 4.35
CA LEU A 70 -0.94 -0.18 2.94
C LEU A 70 -1.96 0.85 2.43
N ALA A 71 -1.83 1.26 1.18
CA ALA A 71 -2.81 2.07 0.47
C ALA A 71 -2.98 1.61 -0.97
N LEU A 72 -4.21 1.69 -1.47
CA LEU A 72 -4.52 1.53 -2.89
C LEU A 72 -4.79 2.91 -3.49
N SER A 73 -4.01 3.29 -4.50
CA SER A 73 -4.21 4.53 -5.26
C SER A 73 -4.31 4.19 -6.73
N GLY A 74 -5.49 4.42 -7.31
CA GLY A 74 -5.81 3.93 -8.65
C GLY A 74 -5.65 2.41 -8.73
N SER A 75 -4.72 1.95 -9.57
CA SER A 75 -4.41 0.53 -9.77
C SER A 75 -3.14 0.06 -9.05
N VAL A 76 -2.59 0.86 -8.13
CA VAL A 76 -1.32 0.56 -7.44
C VAL A 76 -1.57 0.33 -5.96
N LEU A 77 -1.25 -0.87 -5.49
CA LEU A 77 -1.14 -1.21 -4.07
C LEU A 77 0.30 -0.97 -3.63
N ALA A 78 0.50 -0.12 -2.63
CA ALA A 78 1.82 0.22 -2.13
C ALA A 78 1.83 0.40 -0.61
N ALA A 79 3.04 0.32 -0.03
CA ALA A 79 3.24 0.71 1.36
C ALA A 79 3.11 2.24 1.51
N ASN A 80 2.44 2.68 2.57
CA ASN A 80 2.26 4.10 2.90
C ASN A 80 3.02 4.54 4.17
N GLY A 81 3.68 3.61 4.87
CA GLY A 81 4.47 3.87 6.08
C GLY A 81 3.66 4.23 7.34
N ALA A 82 2.32 4.18 7.27
CA ALA A 82 1.45 4.52 8.40
C ALA A 82 1.47 3.47 9.52
N ASP A 83 2.01 2.28 9.26
CA ASP A 83 2.27 1.24 10.26
C ASP A 83 3.23 1.72 11.36
N HIS A 84 4.13 2.66 11.04
CA HIS A 84 5.08 3.25 11.99
C HIS A 84 4.42 4.26 12.94
N ALA A 85 3.18 4.70 12.69
CA ALA A 85 2.51 5.70 13.53
C ALA A 85 2.26 5.24 14.97
N SER A 86 2.33 3.92 15.21
CA SER A 86 2.20 3.31 16.54
C SER A 86 3.52 3.25 17.32
N TYR A 87 4.65 3.54 16.68
CA TYR A 87 5.94 3.51 17.35
C TYR A 87 6.08 4.66 18.34
N PRO A 88 6.67 4.42 19.52
CA PRO A 88 6.90 5.48 20.50
C PRO A 88 7.84 6.53 19.92
N VAL A 89 7.50 7.81 20.12
CA VAL A 89 8.37 8.92 19.71
C VAL A 89 9.59 8.93 20.62
N GLN A 90 10.75 8.72 20.02
CA GLN A 90 12.01 8.84 20.71
C GLN A 90 12.40 10.32 20.80
N ALA A 91 12.47 10.86 22.03
CA ALA A 91 12.75 12.29 22.27
C ALA A 91 14.22 12.67 22.07
N ALA A 92 15.14 11.70 22.11
CA ALA A 92 16.57 11.90 21.88
C ALA A 92 17.22 10.64 21.29
N LEU A 93 18.13 10.83 20.34
CA LEU A 93 18.93 9.76 19.74
C LEU A 93 20.21 9.53 20.55
N ALA A 94 20.54 8.27 20.82
CA ALA A 94 21.84 7.84 21.33
C ALA A 94 22.78 7.46 20.16
N LEU A 95 24.09 7.53 20.39
CA LEU A 95 25.08 7.15 19.37
C LEU A 95 25.05 5.65 19.01
N SER A 96 24.42 4.83 19.85
CA SER A 96 24.14 3.42 19.60
C SER A 96 22.91 3.18 18.74
N ASP A 97 22.10 4.21 18.48
CA ASP A 97 20.89 4.06 17.69
C ASP A 97 21.24 3.95 16.20
N GLU A 98 20.31 3.39 15.43
CA GLU A 98 20.40 3.27 13.98
C GLU A 98 19.23 4.01 13.32
N LEU A 99 19.53 4.67 12.21
CA LEU A 99 18.58 5.37 11.37
C LEU A 99 18.34 4.57 10.10
N VAL A 100 17.07 4.38 9.75
CA VAL A 100 16.70 3.85 8.43
C VAL A 100 16.89 4.96 7.40
N ILE A 101 17.80 4.74 6.45
CA ILE A 101 18.02 5.62 5.30
C ILE A 101 17.57 4.92 4.03
N ASN A 102 16.96 5.67 3.12
CA ASN A 102 16.59 5.14 1.80
C ASN A 102 17.63 5.60 0.78
N THR A 103 18.36 4.66 0.20
CA THR A 103 19.36 4.93 -0.83
C THR A 103 18.89 4.40 -2.19
N ALA A 104 19.57 4.79 -3.27
CA ALA A 104 19.29 4.25 -4.61
C ALA A 104 19.48 2.72 -4.70
N ALA A 105 20.28 2.12 -3.78
CA ALA A 105 20.48 0.68 -3.69
C ALA A 105 19.42 -0.03 -2.80
N GLY A 106 18.51 0.74 -2.20
CA GLY A 106 17.49 0.25 -1.26
C GLY A 106 17.62 0.85 0.15
N PRO A 107 16.70 0.46 1.06
CA PRO A 107 16.75 0.87 2.46
C PRO A 107 17.94 0.21 3.18
N GLY A 108 18.59 0.98 4.04
CA GLY A 108 19.72 0.51 4.87
C GLY A 108 19.70 1.15 6.25
N LEU A 109 20.47 0.57 7.17
CA LEU A 109 20.68 1.11 8.51
C LEU A 109 21.97 1.93 8.54
N LEU A 110 21.87 3.14 9.08
CA LEU A 110 22.99 4.04 9.32
C LEU A 110 23.11 4.27 10.83
N PRO A 111 24.22 3.88 11.48
CA PRO A 111 24.47 4.22 12.87
C PRO A 111 24.43 5.73 13.07
N VAL A 112 23.79 6.22 14.13
CA VAL A 112 23.73 7.67 14.45
C VAL A 112 25.13 8.25 14.60
N SER A 113 26.09 7.45 15.08
CA SER A 113 27.51 7.84 15.14
C SER A 113 28.12 8.20 13.78
N ALA A 114 27.60 7.67 12.68
CA ALA A 114 28.08 7.97 11.34
C ALA A 114 27.54 9.30 10.79
N LEU A 115 26.47 9.87 11.36
CA LEU A 115 25.93 11.18 10.95
C LEU A 115 26.95 12.30 11.13
N THR A 116 27.78 12.25 12.18
CA THR A 116 28.81 13.27 12.41
C THR A 116 29.86 13.25 11.31
N GLY A 117 30.09 12.09 10.68
CA GLY A 117 30.98 11.93 9.52
C GLY A 117 30.46 12.52 8.21
N LEU A 118 29.17 12.93 8.15
CA LEU A 118 28.62 13.62 6.97
C LEU A 118 29.06 15.08 6.90
N PHE A 119 29.54 15.64 8.02
CA PHE A 119 30.01 17.01 8.07
C PHE A 119 31.53 17.04 7.91
N SER A 120 32.01 17.87 6.98
CA SER A 120 33.42 18.21 6.88
C SER A 120 33.63 19.60 7.45
N ALA A 121 34.66 19.75 8.28
CA ALA A 121 35.01 21.06 8.80
C ALA A 121 35.62 21.91 7.67
N GLY A 122 35.16 23.16 7.56
CA GLY A 122 35.77 24.14 6.68
C GLY A 122 37.14 24.61 7.20
N GLN A 123 37.83 25.45 6.41
CA GLN A 123 39.06 26.10 6.85
C GLN A 123 38.84 26.79 8.22
N ASN A 124 39.76 26.56 9.16
CA ASN A 124 39.72 27.07 10.53
C ASN A 124 38.57 26.57 11.42
N VAL A 125 37.87 25.50 11.04
CA VAL A 125 36.88 24.83 11.90
C VAL A 125 37.39 23.43 12.21
N SER A 126 37.10 22.92 13.40
CA SER A 126 37.24 21.50 13.76
C SER A 126 35.88 20.99 14.22
N ILE A 127 35.56 19.76 13.84
CA ILE A 127 34.39 19.02 14.31
C ILE A 127 34.91 17.73 14.93
N THR A 128 34.68 17.51 16.23
CA THR A 128 35.10 16.27 16.90
C THR A 128 34.16 15.11 16.58
N ALA A 129 34.60 13.87 16.83
CA ALA A 129 33.74 12.68 16.71
C ALA A 129 32.51 12.72 17.65
N SER A 130 32.58 13.51 18.73
CA SER A 130 31.44 13.79 19.63
C SER A 130 30.55 14.95 19.17
N GLY A 131 30.80 15.52 17.98
CA GLY A 131 30.01 16.61 17.40
C GLY A 131 30.33 18.01 17.95
N VAL A 132 31.43 18.18 18.69
CA VAL A 132 31.85 19.51 19.16
C VAL A 132 32.46 20.29 18.02
N ILE A 133 31.91 21.48 17.76
CA ILE A 133 32.41 22.41 16.75
C ILE A 133 33.29 23.45 17.42
N SER A 134 34.52 23.61 16.96
CA SER A 134 35.45 24.62 17.44
C SER A 134 36.11 25.39 16.29
N VAL A 135 36.58 26.60 16.58
CA VAL A 135 37.37 27.40 15.64
C VAL A 135 38.85 27.19 15.96
N ASN A 136 39.61 26.80 14.96
CA ASN A 136 41.06 26.76 15.03
C ASN A 136 41.56 28.21 14.85
N VAL A 137 41.83 28.91 15.94
CA VAL A 137 42.42 30.25 15.95
C VAL A 137 43.89 30.19 15.54
N SER A 138 44.13 29.95 14.25
CA SER A 138 45.41 30.22 13.59
C SER A 138 45.22 31.44 12.69
N ALA A 139 45.65 32.61 13.19
CA ALA A 139 45.65 33.94 12.58
C ALA A 139 44.32 34.74 12.61
N ILE A 140 44.10 35.48 13.72
CA ILE A 140 44.30 36.94 13.83
C ILE A 140 44.30 37.22 15.33
N ALA A 141 45.47 37.37 15.92
CA ALA A 141 45.54 38.23 17.09
C ALA A 141 45.10 39.61 16.57
N GLY A 142 43.90 40.06 16.95
CA GLY A 142 43.56 41.47 16.79
C GLY A 142 44.67 42.31 17.41
N PRO A 143 44.94 43.54 16.92
CA PRO A 143 45.98 44.39 17.48
C PRO A 143 45.85 44.42 19.00
N ALA A 144 46.96 44.21 19.71
CA ALA A 144 46.99 44.25 21.16
C ALA A 144 46.30 45.55 21.61
N GLY A 145 45.23 45.42 22.39
CA GLY A 145 44.56 46.57 22.98
C GLY A 145 45.56 47.37 23.83
N PRO A 146 45.32 48.68 24.04
CA PRO A 146 46.23 49.50 24.83
C PRO A 146 46.45 48.86 26.20
N VAL A 147 47.71 48.57 26.52
CA VAL A 147 48.11 48.24 27.89
C VAL A 147 47.98 49.53 28.69
N GLY A 148 47.00 49.56 29.59
CA GLY A 148 46.80 50.64 30.56
C GLY A 148 47.89 50.65 31.62
#